data_AF-A0AAV8SRQ1-F1
#
_entry.id   AF-A0AAV8SRQ1-F1
#
_cell.length_a   1.000
_cell.length_b   1.000
_cell.length_c   1.000
_cell.angle_alpha   90.00
_cell.angle_beta   90.00
_cell.angle_gamma   90.00
#
_symmetry.space_group_name_H-M   'P 1'
#
loop_
_entity.id
_entity.type
_entity.pdbx_description
1 polymer ?
#
loop_
_entity_poly.entity_id
_entity_poly.type
_entity_poly.pdbx_seq_one_letter_code
_entity_poly.pdbx_strand_id
1 'polypeptide(L)'
;MYALDSYLNYIRGEDDAVDSLDREFMEKLEREMDVVLESVRDLERSYSELEGNAEALRSGQTERERLEKERSVLEEDVKKFNAMVGEFNQRIEAMEKVLEEKGKELEAKVEEKKRIYLENEELKKRVEEQSLSARDAERMKRELQDMERDTSEAEAARNLWEEKIWDLHFAIGRKFKELESLAMECNHAARRLKLGDGFHYSLNAKGSTPAQVMGIDYKSTLKPGLQSFTEDIKRTSMAKLEELILLQQQSSELNAKVEAKKNQTASI
;
A
#
# COMPACT_ATOMS: atom_id res chain seq x y z
N MET A 1 31.90 133.91 -20.13
CA MET A 1 32.07 135.30 -20.62
C MET A 1 31.76 136.35 -19.57
N TYR A 2 31.02 136.02 -18.49
CA TYR A 2 30.68 136.94 -17.39
C TYR A 2 31.84 137.79 -16.83
N ALA A 3 32.96 137.16 -16.45
CA ALA A 3 34.10 137.86 -15.83
C ALA A 3 34.78 138.89 -16.75
N LEU A 4 34.71 138.70 -18.08
CA LEU A 4 35.31 139.62 -19.06
C LEU A 4 34.39 140.83 -19.30
N ASP A 5 33.09 140.58 -19.44
CA ASP A 5 32.08 141.60 -19.71
C ASP A 5 31.81 142.48 -18.48
N SER A 6 31.83 141.91 -17.27
CA SER A 6 31.74 142.64 -16.00
C SER A 6 32.91 143.62 -15.83
N TYR A 7 34.13 143.18 -16.13
CA TYR A 7 35.34 144.01 -16.04
C TYR A 7 35.34 145.16 -17.07
N LEU A 8 34.82 144.92 -18.27
CA LEU A 8 34.67 145.96 -19.30
C LEU A 8 33.63 147.03 -18.93
N ASN A 9 32.50 146.62 -18.35
CA ASN A 9 31.45 147.54 -17.90
C ASN A 9 31.91 148.39 -16.69
N TYR A 10 32.65 147.79 -15.75
CA TYR A 10 33.26 148.50 -14.62
C TYR A 10 34.23 149.61 -15.05
N ILE A 11 35.13 149.32 -16.01
CA ILE A 11 36.09 150.32 -16.52
C ILE A 11 35.38 151.48 -17.23
N ARG A 12 34.21 151.24 -17.81
CA ARG A 12 33.39 152.26 -18.50
C ARG A 12 32.48 153.06 -17.56
N GLY A 13 32.39 152.69 -16.28
CA GLY A 13 31.53 153.33 -15.29
C GLY A 13 30.03 153.07 -15.51
N GLU A 14 29.69 151.99 -16.21
CA GLU A 14 28.31 151.59 -16.51
C GLU A 14 27.80 150.63 -15.42
N ASP A 15 27.69 151.13 -14.19
CA ASP A 15 27.34 150.30 -13.01
C ASP A 15 25.97 149.60 -13.17
N ASP A 16 24.97 150.26 -13.78
CA ASP A 16 23.66 149.66 -14.08
C ASP A 16 23.77 148.45 -15.03
N ALA A 17 24.76 148.44 -15.93
CA ALA A 17 25.00 147.33 -16.86
C ALA A 17 25.70 146.14 -16.17
N VAL A 18 26.52 146.41 -15.15
CA VAL A 18 27.08 145.37 -14.26
C VAL A 18 25.95 144.71 -13.46
N ASP A 19 25.08 145.50 -12.83
CA ASP A 19 23.95 144.98 -12.06
C ASP A 19 22.95 144.16 -12.90
N SER A 20 22.81 144.49 -14.19
CA SER A 20 22.02 143.70 -15.14
C SER A 20 22.70 142.38 -15.50
N LEU A 21 24.02 142.42 -15.74
CA LEU A 21 24.81 141.23 -16.08
C LEU A 21 24.88 140.25 -14.89
N ASP A 22 25.00 140.77 -13.66
CA ASP A 22 25.01 140.00 -12.42
C ASP A 22 23.67 139.30 -12.19
N ARG A 23 22.55 140.00 -12.41
CA ARG A 23 21.20 139.40 -12.37
C ARG A 23 21.02 138.31 -13.42
N GLU A 24 21.40 138.56 -14.67
CA GLU A 24 21.31 137.55 -15.73
C GLU A 24 22.18 136.30 -15.44
N PHE A 25 23.37 136.51 -14.85
CA PHE A 25 24.27 135.42 -14.47
C PHE A 25 23.69 134.62 -13.30
N MET A 26 23.21 135.29 -12.25
CA MET A 26 22.56 134.63 -11.11
C MET A 26 21.31 133.86 -11.52
N GLU A 27 20.47 134.42 -12.39
CA GLU A 27 19.30 133.69 -12.91
C GLU A 27 19.70 132.47 -13.75
N LYS A 28 20.79 132.52 -14.53
CA LYS A 28 21.31 131.34 -15.23
C LYS A 28 21.80 130.29 -14.24
N LEU A 29 22.50 130.72 -13.20
CA LEU A 29 23.05 129.83 -12.18
C LEU A 29 21.95 129.19 -11.33
N GLU A 30 20.89 129.92 -11.00
CA GLU A 30 19.69 129.38 -10.35
C GLU A 30 18.95 128.38 -11.23
N ARG A 31 18.76 128.68 -12.52
CA ARG A 31 18.17 127.71 -13.46
C ARG A 31 19.02 126.45 -13.60
N GLU A 32 20.35 126.58 -13.68
CA GLU A 32 21.26 125.43 -13.73
C GLU A 32 21.22 124.64 -12.42
N MET A 33 21.15 125.32 -11.27
CA MET A 33 21.01 124.69 -9.96
C MET A 33 19.70 123.92 -9.85
N ASP A 34 18.57 124.50 -10.28
CA ASP A 34 17.27 123.85 -10.29
C ASP A 34 17.27 122.61 -11.20
N VAL A 35 17.87 122.70 -12.39
CA VAL A 35 18.04 121.55 -13.30
C VAL A 35 18.87 120.44 -12.65
N VAL A 36 19.96 120.80 -11.96
CA VAL A 36 20.80 119.81 -11.25
C VAL A 36 20.04 119.19 -10.09
N LEU A 37 19.33 119.97 -9.27
CA LEU A 37 18.53 119.45 -8.15
C LEU A 37 17.42 118.52 -8.63
N GLU A 38 16.77 118.84 -9.74
CA GLU A 38 15.76 117.98 -10.35
C GLU A 38 16.39 116.68 -10.87
N SER A 39 17.56 116.77 -11.52
CA SER A 39 18.30 115.57 -11.94
C SER A 39 18.75 114.69 -10.77
N VAL A 40 19.13 115.27 -9.63
CA VAL A 40 19.52 114.55 -8.42
C VAL A 40 18.31 113.83 -7.84
N ARG A 41 17.15 114.50 -7.76
CA ARG A 41 15.91 113.89 -7.28
C ARG A 41 15.46 112.74 -8.18
N ASP A 42 15.60 112.87 -9.49
CA ASP A 42 15.30 111.80 -10.44
C ASP A 42 16.27 110.62 -10.28
N LEU A 43 17.56 110.91 -10.05
CA LEU A 43 18.56 109.88 -9.74
C LEU A 43 18.24 109.15 -8.44
N GLU A 44 17.89 109.87 -7.37
CA GLU A 44 17.54 109.30 -6.07
C GLU A 44 16.29 108.41 -6.16
N ARG A 45 15.25 108.83 -6.90
CA ARG A 45 14.10 107.96 -7.19
C ARG A 45 14.54 106.71 -7.95
N SER A 46 15.34 106.86 -9.00
CA SER A 46 15.82 105.71 -9.78
C SER A 46 16.67 104.76 -8.93
N TYR A 47 17.50 105.29 -8.03
CA TYR A 47 18.34 104.51 -7.13
C TYR A 47 17.49 103.74 -6.12
N SER A 48 16.50 104.39 -5.51
CA SER A 48 15.60 103.73 -4.55
C SER A 48 14.76 102.64 -5.22
N GLU A 49 14.30 102.86 -6.46
CA GLU A 49 13.63 101.82 -7.26
C GLU A 49 14.59 100.66 -7.60
N LEU A 50 15.82 100.95 -8.00
CA LEU A 50 16.85 99.94 -8.30
C LEU A 50 17.25 99.15 -7.06
N GLU A 51 17.38 99.79 -5.90
CA GLU A 51 17.71 99.17 -4.62
C GLU A 51 16.58 98.26 -4.14
N GLY A 52 15.32 98.73 -4.19
CA GLY A 52 14.15 97.91 -3.87
C GLY A 52 14.03 96.69 -4.79
N ASN A 53 14.30 96.86 -6.09
CA ASN A 53 14.35 95.75 -7.04
C ASN A 53 15.49 94.76 -6.72
N ALA A 54 16.66 95.26 -6.31
CA ALA A 54 17.79 94.42 -5.93
C ALA A 54 17.55 93.64 -4.63
N GLU A 55 16.89 94.24 -3.64
CA GLU A 55 16.49 93.56 -2.40
C GLU A 55 15.41 92.49 -2.67
N ALA A 56 14.40 92.80 -3.49
CA ALA A 56 13.37 91.84 -3.87
C ALA A 56 13.94 90.60 -4.59
N LEU A 57 14.95 90.79 -5.45
CA LEU A 57 15.68 89.71 -6.10
C LEU A 57 16.56 88.89 -5.14
N ARG A 58 17.03 89.47 -4.02
CA ARG A 58 17.80 88.76 -2.99
C ARG A 58 16.95 88.01 -1.98
N SER A 59 15.78 88.55 -1.62
CA SER A 59 14.90 87.96 -0.61
C SER A 59 13.88 86.97 -1.18
N GLY A 60 13.58 87.06 -2.49
CA GLY A 60 12.70 86.12 -3.18
C GLY A 60 13.43 84.81 -3.52
N GLN A 61 12.71 83.68 -3.45
CA GLN A 61 13.20 82.46 -4.09
C GLN A 61 13.46 82.75 -5.58
N THR A 62 14.68 82.49 -6.04
CA THR A 62 14.99 82.67 -7.45
C THR A 62 14.22 81.64 -8.28
N GLU A 63 13.78 82.03 -9.47
CA GLU A 63 13.11 81.13 -10.41
C GLU A 63 13.94 79.85 -10.68
N ARG A 64 15.26 79.97 -10.59
CA ARG A 64 16.19 78.85 -10.65
C ARG A 64 15.97 77.82 -9.53
N GLU A 65 15.84 78.26 -8.27
CA GLU A 65 15.59 77.35 -7.15
C GLU A 65 14.22 76.66 -7.24
N ARG A 66 13.21 77.37 -7.77
CA ARG A 66 11.89 76.79 -8.05
C ARG A 66 12.00 75.68 -9.09
N LEU A 67 12.68 75.96 -10.21
CA LEU A 67 12.93 75.00 -11.28
C LEU A 67 13.82 73.83 -10.82
N GLU A 68 14.81 74.04 -9.96
CA GLU A 68 15.64 72.96 -9.40
C GLU A 68 14.83 72.03 -8.49
N LYS A 69 13.92 72.57 -7.66
CA LYS A 69 12.98 71.75 -6.86
C LYS A 69 12.04 70.94 -7.75
N GLU A 70 11.44 71.57 -8.76
CA GLU A 70 10.55 70.91 -9.72
C GLU A 70 11.29 69.81 -10.49
N ARG A 71 12.52 70.07 -10.93
CA ARG A 71 13.39 69.08 -11.58
C ARG A 71 13.66 67.89 -10.66
N SER A 72 13.95 68.11 -9.38
CA SER A 72 14.19 67.04 -8.41
C SER A 72 12.98 66.13 -8.25
N VAL A 73 11.78 66.70 -8.16
CA VAL A 73 10.52 65.92 -8.07
C VAL A 73 10.31 65.09 -9.33
N LEU A 74 10.50 65.69 -10.51
CA LEU A 74 10.38 64.98 -11.79
C LEU A 74 11.43 63.87 -11.93
N GLU A 75 12.67 64.09 -11.49
CA GLU A 75 13.71 63.05 -11.48
C GLU A 75 13.34 61.87 -10.57
N GLU A 76 12.74 62.13 -9.39
CA GLU A 76 12.22 61.07 -8.52
C GLU A 76 11.09 60.30 -9.17
N ASP A 77 10.15 60.99 -9.82
CA ASP A 77 9.02 60.33 -10.47
C ASP A 77 9.47 59.51 -11.69
N VAL A 78 10.45 59.99 -12.47
CA VAL A 78 11.08 59.21 -13.55
C VAL A 78 11.75 57.95 -12.99
N LYS A 79 12.43 58.05 -11.84
CA LYS A 79 13.03 56.86 -11.19
C LYS A 79 11.95 55.86 -10.76
N LYS A 80 10.86 56.32 -10.14
CA LYS A 80 9.72 55.46 -9.76
C LYS A 80 9.09 54.80 -10.99
N PHE A 81 8.91 55.55 -12.07
CA PHE A 81 8.31 55.05 -13.30
C PHE A 81 9.20 53.97 -13.94
N ASN A 82 10.51 54.21 -14.03
CA ASN A 82 11.45 53.22 -14.55
C ASN A 82 11.52 51.97 -13.67
N ALA A 83 11.44 52.11 -12.34
CA ALA A 83 11.35 50.97 -11.43
C ALA A 83 10.09 50.13 -11.70
N MET A 84 8.93 50.79 -11.83
CA MET A 84 7.66 50.12 -12.13
C MET A 84 7.67 49.43 -13.50
N VAL A 85 8.26 50.05 -14.52
CA VAL A 85 8.45 49.43 -15.84
C VAL A 85 9.34 48.19 -15.72
N GLY A 86 10.42 48.26 -14.93
CA GLY A 86 11.28 47.12 -14.65
C GLY A 86 10.54 45.94 -14.00
N GLU A 87 9.72 46.22 -12.99
CA GLU A 87 8.88 45.20 -12.33
C GLU A 87 7.86 44.58 -13.29
N PHE A 88 7.21 45.39 -14.13
CA PHE A 88 6.28 44.87 -15.13
C PHE A 88 6.96 44.01 -16.18
N ASN A 89 8.13 44.41 -16.68
CA ASN A 89 8.89 43.61 -17.64
C ASN A 89 9.28 42.25 -17.04
N GLN A 90 9.78 42.22 -15.80
CA GLN A 90 10.08 40.97 -15.10
C GLN A 90 8.84 40.08 -14.95
N ARG A 91 7.69 40.68 -14.63
CA ARG A 91 6.42 39.94 -14.50
C ARG A 91 5.93 39.40 -15.85
N ILE A 92 6.12 40.16 -16.93
CA ILE A 92 5.80 39.72 -18.30
C ILE A 92 6.68 38.52 -18.67
N GLU A 93 8.00 38.62 -18.50
CA GLU A 93 8.93 37.51 -18.80
C GLU A 93 8.60 36.25 -17.98
N ALA A 94 8.30 36.41 -16.69
CA ALA A 94 7.90 35.29 -15.84
C ALA A 94 6.59 34.64 -16.33
N MET A 95 5.61 35.45 -16.75
CA MET A 95 4.32 34.97 -17.25
C MET A 95 4.47 34.29 -18.61
N GLU A 96 5.30 34.82 -19.51
CA GLU A 96 5.63 34.22 -20.81
C GLU A 96 6.26 32.84 -20.64
N LYS A 97 7.20 32.69 -19.70
CA LYS A 97 7.82 31.39 -19.40
C LYS A 97 6.80 30.37 -18.90
N VAL A 98 5.89 30.78 -18.00
CA VAL A 98 4.81 29.91 -17.52
C VAL A 98 3.86 29.52 -18.67
N LEU A 99 3.55 30.46 -19.56
CA LEU A 99 2.73 30.19 -20.75
C LEU A 99 3.40 29.17 -21.68
N GLU A 100 4.70 29.27 -21.91
CA GLU A 100 5.44 28.33 -22.73
C GLU A 100 5.45 26.92 -22.12
N GLU A 101 5.71 26.81 -20.81
CA GLU A 101 5.67 25.54 -20.07
C GLU A 101 4.27 24.91 -20.13
N LYS A 102 3.21 25.71 -19.94
CA LYS A 102 1.82 25.24 -20.06
C LYS A 102 1.45 24.83 -21.48
N GLY A 103 1.98 25.51 -22.49
CA GLY A 103 1.83 25.12 -23.89
C GLY A 103 2.40 23.74 -24.18
N LYS A 104 3.64 23.47 -23.72
CA LYS A 104 4.28 22.15 -23.85
C LYS A 104 3.52 21.06 -23.10
N GLU A 105 3.05 21.34 -21.88
CA GLU A 105 2.24 20.41 -21.10
C GLU A 105 0.92 20.07 -21.79
N LEU A 106 0.25 21.08 -22.38
CA LEU A 106 -0.99 20.90 -23.11
C LEU A 106 -0.79 20.04 -24.36
N GLU A 107 0.27 20.29 -25.13
CA GLU A 107 0.61 19.52 -26.33
C GLU A 107 0.87 18.04 -25.98
N ALA A 108 1.65 17.78 -24.93
CA ALA A 108 1.88 16.41 -24.44
C ALA A 108 0.58 15.70 -24.05
N LYS A 109 -0.33 16.39 -23.35
CA LYS A 109 -1.65 15.85 -22.96
C LYS A 109 -2.55 15.58 -24.16
N VAL A 110 -2.49 16.40 -25.21
CA VAL A 110 -3.24 16.19 -26.44
C VAL A 110 -2.76 14.92 -27.16
N GLU A 111 -1.45 14.70 -27.26
CA GLU A 111 -0.90 13.50 -27.87
C GLU A 111 -1.17 12.24 -27.04
N GLU A 112 -1.08 12.31 -25.72
CA GLU A 112 -1.47 11.23 -24.82
C GLU A 112 -2.95 10.87 -24.98
N LYS A 113 -3.84 11.86 -25.02
CA LYS A 113 -5.27 11.65 -25.25
C LYS A 113 -5.53 10.95 -26.58
N LYS A 114 -4.86 11.35 -27.66
CA LYS A 114 -4.98 10.69 -28.98
C LYS A 114 -4.55 9.22 -28.90
N ARG A 115 -3.42 8.93 -28.23
CA ARG A 115 -2.92 7.56 -28.03
C ARG A 115 -3.92 6.70 -27.26
N ILE A 116 -4.45 7.22 -26.15
CA ILE A 116 -5.46 6.52 -25.33
C ILE A 116 -6.72 6.26 -26.14
N TYR A 117 -7.13 7.21 -27.00
CA TYR A 117 -8.29 7.01 -27.86
C TYR A 117 -8.07 5.86 -28.87
N LEU A 118 -6.89 5.82 -29.51
CA LEU A 118 -6.52 4.75 -30.42
C LEU A 118 -6.45 3.39 -29.70
N GLU A 119 -5.80 3.33 -28.55
CA GLU A 119 -5.70 2.10 -27.75
C GLU A 119 -7.08 1.60 -27.30
N ASN A 120 -7.98 2.51 -26.89
CA ASN A 120 -9.34 2.14 -26.52
C ASN A 120 -10.14 1.61 -27.72
N GLU A 121 -9.99 2.19 -28.91
CA GLU A 121 -10.63 1.68 -30.13
C GLU A 121 -10.09 0.29 -30.51
N GLU A 122 -8.78 0.06 -30.39
CA GLU A 122 -8.18 -1.26 -30.60
C GLU A 122 -8.66 -2.29 -29.56
N LEU A 123 -8.72 -1.90 -28.28
CA LEU A 123 -9.28 -2.74 -27.22
C LEU A 123 -10.74 -3.07 -27.48
N LYS A 124 -11.55 -2.09 -27.88
CA LYS A 124 -12.95 -2.29 -28.22
C LYS A 124 -13.11 -3.28 -29.36
N LYS A 125 -12.33 -3.13 -30.45
CA LYS A 125 -12.32 -4.10 -31.56
C LYS A 125 -11.93 -5.50 -31.09
N ARG A 126 -10.87 -5.64 -30.29
CA ARG A 126 -10.47 -6.94 -29.74
C ARG A 126 -11.57 -7.55 -28.86
N VAL A 127 -12.25 -6.75 -28.05
CA VAL A 127 -13.36 -7.21 -27.19
C VAL A 127 -14.57 -7.61 -28.03
N GLU A 128 -14.90 -6.86 -29.09
CA GLU A 128 -15.97 -7.20 -30.02
C GLU A 128 -15.65 -8.50 -30.79
N GLU A 129 -14.40 -8.67 -31.25
CA GLU A 129 -13.88 -9.90 -31.85
C GLU A 129 -13.85 -11.07 -30.86
N GLN A 130 -13.56 -10.80 -29.59
CA GLN A 130 -13.56 -11.75 -28.48
C GLN A 130 -14.92 -11.92 -27.83
N SER A 131 -15.98 -11.28 -28.32
CA SER A 131 -17.30 -11.42 -27.74
C SER A 131 -17.68 -12.89 -27.82
N LEU A 132 -17.49 -13.61 -26.71
CA LEU A 132 -18.07 -14.91 -26.48
C LEU A 132 -19.52 -14.72 -26.86
N SER A 133 -19.95 -15.39 -27.94
CA SER A 133 -21.29 -15.21 -28.44
C SER A 133 -22.22 -15.42 -27.25
N ALA A 134 -23.33 -14.69 -27.11
CA ALA A 134 -24.29 -14.95 -26.03
C ALA A 134 -24.63 -16.46 -25.93
N ARG A 135 -24.56 -17.14 -27.07
CA ARG A 135 -24.59 -18.59 -27.23
C ARG A 135 -23.50 -19.38 -26.48
N ASP A 136 -22.24 -18.93 -26.49
CA ASP A 136 -21.13 -19.56 -25.78
C ASP A 136 -21.27 -19.40 -24.26
N ALA A 137 -21.73 -18.24 -23.80
CA ALA A 137 -22.04 -18.01 -22.39
C ALA A 137 -23.22 -18.91 -21.93
N GLU A 138 -24.26 -19.04 -22.74
CA GLU A 138 -25.37 -19.97 -22.48
C GLU A 138 -24.93 -21.43 -22.51
N ARG A 139 -24.04 -21.80 -23.44
CA ARG A 139 -23.48 -23.15 -23.51
C ARG A 139 -22.71 -23.48 -22.24
N MET A 140 -21.81 -22.60 -21.81
CA MET A 140 -21.03 -22.77 -20.60
C MET A 140 -21.92 -22.85 -19.36
N LYS A 141 -23.00 -22.07 -19.31
CA LYS A 141 -23.98 -22.14 -18.23
C LYS A 141 -24.68 -23.51 -18.16
N ARG A 142 -25.06 -24.09 -19.30
CA ARG A 142 -25.66 -25.44 -19.34
C ARG A 142 -24.67 -26.50 -18.92
N GLU A 143 -23.44 -26.44 -19.44
CA GLU A 143 -22.37 -27.38 -19.08
C GLU A 143 -22.05 -27.32 -17.57
N LEU A 144 -22.05 -26.13 -16.97
CA LEU A 144 -21.91 -25.97 -15.52
C LEU A 144 -23.08 -26.62 -14.76
N GLN A 145 -24.31 -26.42 -15.20
CA GLN A 145 -25.49 -27.04 -14.57
C GLN A 145 -25.47 -28.57 -14.66
N ASP A 146 -25.04 -29.13 -15.80
CA ASP A 146 -24.89 -30.58 -15.97
C ASP A 146 -23.80 -31.12 -15.03
N MET A 147 -22.65 -30.43 -14.93
CA MET A 147 -21.58 -30.80 -14.00
C MET A 147 -22.00 -30.71 -12.52
N GLU A 148 -22.78 -29.69 -12.15
CA GLU A 148 -23.33 -29.56 -10.79
C GLU A 148 -24.27 -30.71 -10.45
N ARG A 149 -25.12 -31.13 -11.40
CA ARG A 149 -25.99 -32.29 -11.21
C ARG A 149 -25.19 -33.57 -11.04
N ASP A 150 -24.24 -33.82 -11.95
CA ASP A 150 -23.42 -35.04 -11.92
C ASP A 150 -22.59 -35.13 -10.62
N THR A 151 -22.09 -33.99 -10.14
CA THR A 151 -21.40 -33.89 -8.84
C THR A 151 -22.35 -34.24 -7.69
N SER A 152 -23.56 -33.69 -7.70
CA SER A 152 -24.57 -33.96 -6.67
C SER A 152 -24.99 -35.43 -6.64
N GLU A 153 -25.15 -36.06 -7.80
CA GLU A 153 -25.45 -37.49 -7.93
C GLU A 153 -24.29 -38.37 -7.43
N ALA A 154 -23.05 -38.01 -7.76
CA ALA A 154 -21.87 -38.71 -7.29
C ALA A 154 -21.72 -38.61 -5.76
N GLU A 155 -22.00 -37.45 -5.17
CA GLU A 155 -22.00 -37.25 -3.73
C GLU A 155 -23.08 -38.09 -3.03
N ALA A 156 -24.30 -38.13 -3.58
CA ALA A 156 -25.37 -38.96 -3.04
C ALA A 156 -25.00 -40.45 -3.11
N ALA A 157 -24.42 -40.91 -4.21
CA ALA A 157 -23.95 -42.28 -4.36
C ALA A 157 -22.82 -42.61 -3.35
N ARG A 158 -21.88 -41.68 -3.13
CA ARG A 158 -20.82 -41.83 -2.12
C ARG A 158 -21.42 -42.00 -0.74
N ASN A 159 -22.35 -41.15 -0.33
CA ASN A 159 -22.96 -41.20 0.99
C ASN A 159 -23.68 -42.54 1.22
N LEU A 160 -24.39 -43.06 0.21
CA LEU A 160 -25.01 -44.40 0.27
C LEU A 160 -23.98 -45.52 0.45
N TRP A 161 -22.80 -45.41 -0.17
CA TRP A 161 -21.73 -46.39 0.02
C TRP A 161 -21.07 -46.27 1.39
N GLU A 162 -20.91 -45.06 1.91
CA GLU A 162 -20.40 -44.81 3.27
C GLU A 162 -21.31 -45.43 4.34
N GLU A 163 -22.63 -45.27 4.21
CA GLU A 163 -23.61 -45.91 5.09
C GLU A 163 -23.48 -47.44 5.06
N LYS A 164 -23.42 -48.03 3.86
CA LYS A 164 -23.21 -49.49 3.72
C LYS A 164 -21.90 -49.96 4.33
N ILE A 165 -20.81 -49.20 4.15
CA ILE A 165 -19.51 -49.51 4.75
C ILE A 165 -19.62 -49.48 6.27
N TRP A 166 -20.32 -48.49 6.83
CA TRP A 166 -20.53 -48.36 8.26
C TRP A 166 -21.32 -49.55 8.84
N ASP A 167 -22.43 -49.94 8.20
CA ASP A 167 -23.22 -51.11 8.57
C ASP A 167 -22.39 -52.40 8.52
N LEU A 168 -21.59 -52.58 7.48
CA LEU A 168 -20.69 -53.73 7.34
C LEU A 168 -19.61 -53.74 8.42
N HIS A 169 -18.99 -52.60 8.72
CA HIS A 169 -18.01 -52.50 9.81
C HIS A 169 -18.62 -52.86 11.15
N PHE A 170 -19.85 -52.41 11.42
CA PHE A 170 -20.56 -52.75 12.65
C PHE A 170 -20.89 -54.25 12.72
N ALA A 171 -21.37 -54.83 11.62
CA ALA A 171 -21.66 -56.26 11.53
C ALA A 171 -20.41 -57.13 11.72
N ILE A 172 -19.30 -56.77 11.05
CA ILE A 172 -18.00 -57.44 11.21
C ILE A 172 -17.51 -57.33 12.64
N GLY A 173 -17.57 -56.13 13.25
CA GLY A 173 -17.17 -55.92 14.63
C GLY A 173 -17.96 -56.77 15.63
N ARG A 174 -19.28 -56.91 15.42
CA ARG A 174 -20.10 -57.81 16.24
C ARG A 174 -19.69 -59.27 16.07
N LYS A 175 -19.54 -59.73 14.82
CA LYS A 175 -19.15 -61.12 14.54
C LYS A 175 -17.76 -61.46 15.05
N PHE A 176 -16.83 -60.50 15.02
CA PHE A 176 -15.50 -60.67 15.57
C PHE A 176 -15.53 -60.86 17.10
N LYS A 177 -16.37 -60.09 17.82
CA LYS A 177 -16.55 -60.29 19.27
C LYS A 177 -17.17 -61.65 19.61
N GLU A 178 -18.15 -62.11 18.82
CA GLU A 178 -18.69 -63.47 18.96
C GLU A 178 -17.60 -64.53 18.75
N LEU A 179 -16.74 -64.33 17.74
CA LEU A 179 -15.60 -65.19 17.46
C LEU A 179 -14.58 -65.20 18.61
N GLU A 180 -14.29 -64.05 19.21
CA GLU A 180 -13.42 -63.92 20.38
C GLU A 180 -13.94 -64.75 21.56
N SER A 181 -15.23 -64.66 21.86
CA SER A 181 -15.85 -65.47 22.92
C SER A 181 -15.69 -66.97 22.66
N LEU A 182 -16.03 -67.42 21.44
CA LEU A 182 -15.91 -68.83 21.06
C LEU A 182 -14.46 -69.32 21.07
N ALA A 183 -13.52 -68.50 20.59
CA ALA A 183 -12.10 -68.83 20.63
C ALA A 183 -11.59 -68.96 22.07
N MET A 184 -12.03 -68.07 22.99
CA MET A 184 -11.70 -68.18 24.42
C MET A 184 -12.24 -69.48 25.03
N GLU A 185 -13.48 -69.86 24.74
CA GLU A 185 -14.09 -71.12 25.20
C GLU A 185 -13.32 -72.34 24.67
N CYS A 186 -13.04 -72.39 23.37
CA CYS A 186 -12.25 -73.46 22.74
C CYS A 186 -10.84 -73.55 23.35
N ASN A 187 -10.18 -72.41 23.53
CA ASN A 187 -8.84 -72.35 24.14
C ASN A 187 -8.86 -72.83 25.59
N HIS A 188 -9.90 -72.48 26.35
CA HIS A 188 -10.06 -72.96 27.72
C HIS A 188 -10.28 -74.48 27.75
N ALA A 189 -11.11 -75.03 26.87
CA ALA A 189 -11.32 -76.47 26.74
C ALA A 189 -10.02 -77.21 26.35
N ALA A 190 -9.25 -76.68 25.39
CA ALA A 190 -7.97 -77.25 24.97
C ALA A 190 -6.96 -77.31 26.13
N ARG A 191 -6.90 -76.25 26.97
CA ARG A 191 -6.07 -76.25 28.18
C ARG A 191 -6.52 -77.31 29.19
N ARG A 192 -7.84 -77.45 29.43
CA ARG A 192 -8.38 -78.48 30.34
C ARG A 192 -8.04 -79.90 29.87
N LEU A 193 -8.03 -80.13 28.57
CA LEU A 193 -7.65 -81.40 27.94
C LEU A 193 -6.13 -81.58 27.78
N LYS A 194 -5.32 -80.57 28.14
CA LYS A 194 -3.85 -80.56 28.01
C LYS A 194 -3.35 -80.83 26.58
N LEU A 195 -4.04 -80.30 25.57
CA LEU A 195 -3.75 -80.56 24.15
C LEU A 195 -2.49 -79.86 23.60
N GLY A 196 -1.72 -79.16 24.43
CA GLY A 196 -0.52 -78.41 24.00
C GLY A 196 -0.87 -77.13 23.24
N ASP A 197 0.14 -76.28 23.00
CA ASP A 197 -0.05 -74.93 22.44
C ASP A 197 -0.37 -74.93 20.94
N GLY A 198 -0.21 -76.07 20.27
CA GLY A 198 -0.49 -76.22 18.83
C GLY A 198 -1.97 -76.18 18.44
N PHE A 199 -2.89 -76.12 19.40
CA PHE A 199 -4.35 -76.06 19.17
C PHE A 199 -4.96 -74.74 19.64
N HIS A 200 -4.13 -73.74 19.92
CA HIS A 200 -4.57 -72.44 20.41
C HIS A 200 -5.03 -71.54 19.27
N TYR A 201 -6.25 -71.01 19.39
CA TYR A 201 -6.74 -69.95 18.51
C TYR A 201 -6.15 -68.60 18.92
N SER A 202 -5.54 -67.89 17.98
CA SER A 202 -5.00 -66.54 18.17
C SER A 202 -5.60 -65.61 17.13
N LEU A 203 -6.69 -64.92 17.51
CA LEU A 203 -7.47 -64.16 16.54
C LEU A 203 -6.74 -62.91 16.04
N ASN A 204 -6.88 -62.63 14.73
CA ASN A 204 -6.35 -61.44 14.08
C ASN A 204 -7.43 -60.75 13.25
N ALA A 205 -7.88 -59.58 13.71
CA ALA A 205 -8.90 -58.78 13.04
C ALA A 205 -8.50 -58.27 11.64
N LYS A 206 -7.20 -58.26 11.33
CA LYS A 206 -6.66 -57.82 10.03
C LYS A 206 -6.44 -58.98 9.04
N GLY A 207 -6.81 -60.20 9.40
CA GLY A 207 -6.66 -61.36 8.52
C GLY A 207 -7.62 -61.29 7.33
N SER A 208 -7.13 -61.63 6.13
CA SER A 208 -7.96 -61.67 4.91
C SER A 208 -8.47 -63.07 4.58
N THR A 209 -7.95 -64.10 5.26
CA THR A 209 -8.39 -65.50 5.11
C THR A 209 -8.80 -66.09 6.45
N PRO A 210 -9.67 -67.12 6.49
CA PRO A 210 -10.09 -67.74 7.74
C PRO A 210 -8.92 -68.23 8.61
N ALA A 211 -7.87 -68.81 8.00
CA ALA A 211 -6.68 -69.24 8.75
C ALA A 211 -5.91 -68.06 9.36
N GLN A 212 -5.80 -66.95 8.64
CA GLN A 212 -5.18 -65.72 9.17
C GLN A 212 -6.01 -65.10 10.28
N VAL A 213 -7.34 -65.08 10.14
CA VAL A 213 -8.25 -64.54 11.16
C VAL A 213 -8.25 -65.39 12.42
N MET A 214 -8.21 -66.72 12.29
CA MET A 214 -8.22 -67.65 13.42
C MET A 214 -6.84 -67.87 14.05
N GLY A 215 -5.77 -67.48 13.35
CA GLY A 215 -4.37 -67.73 13.74
C GLY A 215 -3.89 -69.17 13.56
N ILE A 216 -4.81 -70.08 13.22
CA ILE A 216 -4.57 -71.50 12.97
C ILE A 216 -5.53 -71.98 11.90
N ASP A 217 -5.08 -72.85 11.00
CA ASP A 217 -5.97 -73.45 10.01
C ASP A 217 -6.74 -74.63 10.61
N TYR A 218 -8.06 -74.52 10.59
CA TYR A 218 -8.94 -75.59 11.05
C TYR A 218 -8.78 -76.87 10.23
N LYS A 219 -8.66 -76.75 8.90
CA LYS A 219 -8.72 -77.91 8.00
C LYS A 219 -7.41 -78.69 7.96
N SER A 220 -6.27 -78.01 7.89
CA SER A 220 -4.96 -78.66 7.78
C SER A 220 -4.29 -78.94 9.13
N THR A 221 -4.53 -78.13 10.16
CA THR A 221 -3.82 -78.25 11.44
C THR A 221 -4.72 -78.77 12.55
N LEU A 222 -5.81 -78.06 12.87
CA LEU A 222 -6.59 -78.36 14.07
C LEU A 222 -7.34 -79.69 13.96
N LYS A 223 -8.13 -79.88 12.90
CA LYS A 223 -8.97 -81.07 12.74
C LYS A 223 -8.14 -82.36 12.64
N PRO A 224 -7.10 -82.46 11.79
CA PRO A 224 -6.27 -83.66 11.74
C PRO A 224 -5.53 -83.92 13.06
N GLY A 225 -5.04 -82.86 13.72
CA GLY A 225 -4.38 -82.99 15.02
C GLY A 225 -5.31 -83.58 16.09
N LEU A 226 -6.55 -83.07 16.22
CA LEU A 226 -7.53 -83.60 17.17
C LEU A 226 -7.95 -85.04 16.86
N GLN A 227 -8.03 -85.40 15.58
CA GLN A 227 -8.31 -86.78 15.16
C GLN A 227 -7.18 -87.72 15.56
N SER A 228 -5.92 -87.33 15.33
CA SER A 228 -4.74 -88.06 15.79
C SER A 228 -4.74 -88.24 17.31
N PHE A 229 -5.02 -87.19 18.09
CA PHE A 229 -5.14 -87.32 19.56
C PHE A 229 -6.22 -88.32 19.98
N THR A 230 -7.35 -88.31 19.29
CA THR A 230 -8.45 -89.25 19.57
C THR A 230 -8.04 -90.69 19.27
N GLU A 231 -7.36 -90.93 18.15
CA GLU A 231 -6.84 -92.25 17.77
C GLU A 231 -5.76 -92.74 18.73
N ASP A 232 -4.86 -91.85 19.17
CA ASP A 232 -3.82 -92.13 20.14
C ASP A 232 -4.40 -92.53 21.50
N ILE A 233 -5.38 -91.77 22.00
CA ILE A 233 -6.09 -92.12 23.25
C ILE A 233 -6.76 -93.49 23.12
N LYS A 234 -7.47 -93.76 22.00
CA LYS A 234 -8.09 -95.08 21.77
C LYS A 234 -7.06 -96.19 21.79
N ARG A 235 -5.97 -96.05 21.03
CA ARG A 235 -4.89 -97.02 20.94
C ARG A 235 -4.22 -97.27 22.30
N THR A 236 -3.87 -96.22 23.04
CA THR A 236 -3.30 -96.34 24.38
C THR A 236 -4.30 -96.97 25.37
N SER A 237 -5.58 -96.62 25.29
CA SER A 237 -6.61 -97.21 26.15
C SER A 237 -6.83 -98.71 25.88
N MET A 238 -6.82 -99.12 24.61
CA MET A 238 -6.90 -100.53 24.22
C MET A 238 -5.67 -101.30 24.68
N ALA A 239 -4.46 -100.77 24.48
CA ALA A 239 -3.23 -101.41 24.94
C ALA A 239 -3.23 -101.62 26.46
N LYS A 240 -3.67 -100.61 27.24
CA LYS A 240 -3.82 -100.74 28.69
C LYS A 240 -4.90 -101.76 29.09
N LEU A 241 -5.99 -101.85 28.33
CA LEU A 241 -7.04 -102.84 28.57
C LEU A 241 -6.52 -104.27 28.33
N GLU A 242 -5.77 -104.48 27.25
CA GLU A 242 -5.12 -105.76 26.95
C GLU A 242 -4.11 -106.13 28.04
N GLU A 243 -3.29 -105.17 28.50
CA GLU A 243 -2.37 -105.37 29.63
C GLU A 243 -3.10 -105.74 30.92
N LEU A 244 -4.22 -105.08 31.23
CA LEU A 244 -5.05 -105.42 32.40
C LEU A 244 -5.64 -106.84 32.30
N ILE A 245 -6.09 -107.24 31.11
CA ILE A 245 -6.62 -108.60 30.88
C ILE A 245 -5.51 -109.64 31.11
N LEU A 246 -4.30 -109.39 30.61
CA LEU A 246 -3.14 -110.27 30.82
C LEU A 246 -2.77 -110.38 32.29
N LEU A 247 -2.71 -109.26 33.01
CA LEU A 247 -2.44 -109.26 34.46
C LEU A 247 -3.52 -110.00 35.25
N GLN A 248 -4.79 -109.87 34.85
CA GLN A 248 -5.90 -110.60 35.47
C GLN A 248 -5.81 -112.11 35.21
N GLN A 249 -5.46 -112.52 33.98
CA GLN A 249 -5.21 -113.91 33.64
C GLN A 249 -4.04 -114.49 34.47
N GLN A 250 -2.90 -113.81 34.50
CA GLN A 250 -1.74 -114.20 35.31
C GLN A 250 -2.07 -114.28 36.81
N SER A 251 -2.83 -113.32 37.33
CA SER A 251 -3.31 -113.33 38.72
C SER A 251 -4.20 -114.54 39.00
N SER A 252 -5.12 -114.87 38.09
CA SER A 252 -5.98 -116.07 38.21
C SER A 252 -5.17 -117.37 38.17
N GLU A 253 -4.17 -117.46 37.31
CA GLU A 253 -3.27 -118.62 37.21
C GLU A 253 -2.38 -118.77 38.45
N LEU A 254 -1.83 -117.66 38.96
CA LEU A 254 -1.05 -117.66 40.19
C LEU A 254 -1.92 -118.06 41.38
N ASN A 255 -3.14 -117.53 41.49
CA ASN A 255 -4.09 -117.94 42.52
C ASN A 255 -4.41 -119.44 42.41
N ALA A 256 -4.66 -119.96 41.20
CA ALA A 256 -4.87 -121.39 40.99
C ALA A 256 -3.64 -122.23 41.43
N LYS A 257 -2.41 -121.77 41.14
CA LYS A 257 -1.17 -122.43 41.60
C LYS A 257 -1.01 -122.37 43.13
N VAL A 258 -1.37 -121.26 43.76
CA VAL A 258 -1.34 -121.13 45.24
C VAL A 258 -2.35 -122.08 45.87
N GLU A 259 -3.59 -122.13 45.36
CA GLU A 259 -4.62 -123.05 45.86
C GLU A 259 -4.21 -124.52 45.65
N ALA A 260 -3.63 -124.86 44.50
CA ALA A 260 -3.07 -126.20 44.27
C ALA A 260 -1.98 -126.57 45.29
N LYS A 261 -1.05 -125.64 45.58
CA LYS A 261 -0.02 -125.86 46.62
C LYS A 261 -0.60 -125.96 48.03
N LYS A 262 -1.59 -125.14 48.38
CA LYS A 262 -2.29 -125.24 49.68
C LYS A 262 -2.94 -126.60 49.85
N ASN A 263 -3.65 -127.07 48.83
CA ASN A 263 -4.27 -128.39 48.83
C ASN A 263 -3.22 -129.51 48.97
N GLN A 264 -2.05 -129.35 48.35
CA GLN A 264 -0.96 -130.31 48.45
C GLN A 264 -0.29 -130.32 49.83
N THR A 265 -0.14 -129.15 50.49
CA THR A 265 0.35 -129.06 51.88
C THR A 265 -0.66 -129.50 52.92
N ALA A 266 -1.96 -129.43 52.63
CA ALA A 266 -3.01 -129.97 53.50
C ALA A 266 -3.14 -131.51 53.41
N SER A 267 -2.44 -132.13 52.45
CA SER A 267 -2.40 -133.59 52.23
C SER A 267 -1.13 -134.27 52.73
N ILE A 268 -0.26 -133.55 53.45
CA ILE A 268 0.90 -134.06 54.22
C ILE A 268 0.58 -133.90 55.70
#